data_AF-A0A530AKP7-F1
#
_entry.id   AF-A0A530AKP7-F1
#
_cell.length_a   1.000
_cell.length_b   1.000
_cell.length_c   1.000
_cell.angle_alpha   90.00
_cell.angle_beta   90.00
_cell.angle_gamma   90.00
#
_symmetry.space_group_name_H-M   'P 1'
#
loop_
_entity.id
_entity.type
_entity.pdbx_description
1 polymer ?
#
loop_
_entity_poly.entity_id
_entity_poly.type
_entity_poly.pdbx_seq_one_letter_code
_entity_poly.pdbx_strand_id
1 'polypeptide(L)' 'WMTDDLLNALWTEITRSASVGARVIFRTAAEPSLLPGRVSGSLLDQWTYEADASREFSAKDRSAIYGGFHLYVKSAA' A
#
# COMPACT_ATOMS: atom_id res chain seq x y z
N TRP A 1 3.97 14.09 5.63
CA TRP A 1 5.33 13.54 5.83
C TRP A 1 5.57 12.43 4.79
N MET A 2 6.84 12.17 4.44
CA MET A 2 7.35 11.62 3.15
C MET A 2 6.96 12.44 1.92
N THR A 3 7.94 12.82 1.10
CA THR A 3 7.73 13.44 -0.22
C THR A 3 7.37 12.38 -1.25
N ASP A 4 6.89 12.82 -2.41
CA ASP A 4 6.55 11.91 -3.51
C ASP A 4 7.81 11.20 -4.04
N ASP A 5 8.96 11.89 -4.08
CA ASP A 5 10.25 11.28 -4.44
C ASP A 5 10.63 10.14 -3.51
N LEU A 6 10.49 10.35 -2.19
CA LEU A 6 10.82 9.31 -1.20
C LEU A 6 9.85 8.13 -1.30
N LEU A 7 8.57 8.38 -1.55
CA LEU A 7 7.57 7.34 -1.77
C LEU A 7 7.91 6.51 -3.01
N ASN A 8 8.27 7.15 -4.12
CA ASN A 8 8.64 6.44 -5.36
C ASN A 8 9.94 5.66 -5.21
N ALA A 9 10.95 6.21 -4.53
CA ALA A 9 12.20 5.49 -4.26
C ALA A 9 11.95 4.23 -3.41
N LEU A 10 11.14 4.35 -2.35
CA LEU A 10 10.77 3.22 -1.51
C LEU A 10 9.99 2.16 -2.29
N TRP A 11 8.96 2.57 -3.04
CA TRP A 11 8.13 1.64 -3.81
C TRP A 11 8.87 0.99 -4.97
N THR A 12 9.91 1.63 -5.51
CA THR A 12 10.82 1.03 -6.49
C THR A 12 11.56 -0.16 -5.88
N GLU A 13 12.17 -0.01 -4.70
CA GLU A 13 12.91 -1.10 -4.06
C GLU A 13 12.00 -2.21 -3.54
N ILE A 14 10.82 -1.87 -3.02
CA ILE A 14 9.79 -2.85 -2.64
C ILE A 14 9.39 -3.67 -3.88
N THR A 15 9.10 -3.00 -5.00
CA THR A 15 8.69 -3.65 -6.26
C THR A 15 9.81 -4.53 -6.83
N ARG A 16 11.06 -4.06 -6.80
CA ARG A 16 12.23 -4.79 -7.30
C ARG A 16 12.51 -6.08 -6.52
N SER A 17 12.28 -6.07 -5.20
CA SER A 17 12.60 -7.20 -4.31
C SER A 17 11.44 -8.16 -4.06
N ALA A 18 10.21 -7.75 -4.37
CA ALA A 18 9.01 -8.54 -4.17
C ALA A 18 8.85 -9.66 -5.21
N SER A 19 8.61 -10.88 -4.75
CA SER A 19 8.09 -11.96 -5.60
C SER A 19 6.62 -11.72 -5.94
N VAL A 20 6.13 -12.34 -7.02
CA VAL A 20 4.68 -12.42 -7.30
C VAL A 20 3.95 -12.97 -6.07
N GLY A 21 2.81 -12.38 -5.72
CA GLY A 21 2.04 -12.73 -4.52
C GLY A 21 2.58 -12.16 -3.20
N ALA A 22 3.72 -11.46 -3.21
CA ALA A 22 4.21 -10.76 -2.01
C ALA A 22 3.20 -9.71 -1.52
N ARG A 23 3.17 -9.48 -0.21
CA ARG A 23 2.19 -8.61 0.44
C ARG A 23 2.89 -7.43 1.10
N VAL A 24 2.39 -6.24 0.82
CA VAL A 24 2.81 -5.00 1.49
C VAL A 24 1.65 -4.52 2.34
N ILE A 25 1.90 -4.30 3.62
CA ILE A 25 0.95 -3.72 4.56
C ILE A 25 1.49 -2.41 5.11
N PHE A 26 0.63 -1.41 5.22
CA PHE A 26 0.95 -0.17 5.92
C PHE A 26 -0.32 0.47 6.46
N ARG A 27 -0.15 1.42 7.40
CA ARG A 27 -1.23 2.13 8.06
C ARG A 27 -1.10 3.63 7.84
N THR A 28 -2.24 4.31 7.79
CA THR A 28 -2.27 5.75 7.58
C THR A 28 -3.30 6.39 8.50
N ALA A 29 -3.19 7.70 8.73
CA ALA A 29 -4.16 8.41 9.57
C ALA A 29 -5.52 8.66 8.90
N ALA A 30 -5.60 8.47 7.57
CA ALA A 30 -6.83 8.57 6.79
C ALA A 30 -7.31 7.18 6.35
N GLU A 31 -8.58 7.04 6.01
CA GLU A 31 -9.11 5.76 5.50
C GLU A 31 -8.71 5.48 4.04
N PRO A 32 -8.66 6.47 3.11
CA PRO A 32 -8.17 6.23 1.75
C PRO A 32 -6.65 6.02 1.72
N SER A 33 -6.18 5.15 0.84
CA SER A 33 -4.75 4.99 0.59
C SER A 33 -4.17 6.29 0.04
N LEU A 34 -3.03 6.73 0.59
CA LEU A 34 -2.32 7.93 0.12
C LEU A 34 -1.48 7.72 -1.15
N LEU A 35 -1.39 6.49 -1.66
CA LEU A 35 -0.49 6.15 -2.77
C LEU A 35 -1.00 6.59 -4.15
N PRO A 36 -2.29 6.43 -4.50
CA PRO A 36 -2.82 6.95 -5.76
C PRO A 36 -2.56 8.46 -5.87
N GLY A 37 -1.94 8.87 -6.97
CA GLY A 37 -1.56 10.26 -7.22
C GLY A 37 -0.24 10.71 -6.58
N ARG A 38 0.40 9.88 -5.74
CA ARG A 38 1.71 10.18 -5.11
C ARG A 38 2.83 9.22 -5.50
N VAL A 39 2.49 7.96 -5.78
CA VAL A 39 3.39 6.97 -6.39
C VAL A 39 3.06 6.85 -7.87
N SER A 40 4.08 6.67 -8.71
CA SER A 40 3.93 6.46 -10.14
C SER A 40 2.93 5.34 -10.44
N GLY A 41 2.02 5.58 -11.38
CA GLY A 41 1.07 4.57 -11.87
C GLY A 41 1.78 3.31 -12.33
N SER A 42 2.89 3.44 -13.07
CA SER A 42 3.67 2.28 -13.54
C SER A 42 4.25 1.38 -12.44
N LEU A 43 4.45 1.91 -11.23
CA LEU A 43 4.82 1.11 -10.07
C LEU A 43 3.57 0.47 -9.46
N LEU A 44 2.51 1.25 -9.22
CA LEU A 44 1.28 0.77 -8.59
C LEU A 44 0.52 -0.25 -9.43
N ASP A 45 0.55 -0.16 -10.76
CA ASP A 45 -0.13 -1.08 -11.68
C ASP A 45 0.39 -2.51 -11.56
N GLN A 46 1.57 -2.69 -10.95
CA GLN A 46 2.13 -4.01 -10.67
C GLN A 46 1.65 -4.61 -9.35
N TRP A 47 0.72 -3.94 -8.66
CA TRP A 47 0.18 -4.34 -7.37
C TRP A 47 -1.35 -4.24 -7.38
N THR A 48 -2.00 -5.28 -6.88
CA THR A 48 -3.45 -5.27 -6.64
C THR A 48 -3.72 -4.72 -5.25
N TYR A 49 -4.55 -3.67 -5.16
CA TYR A 49 -5.05 -3.18 -3.88
C TYR A 49 -6.24 -4.02 -3.40
N GLU A 50 -6.07 -4.68 -2.25
CA GLU A 50 -7.10 -5.54 -1.66
C GLU A 50 -8.07 -4.71 -0.81
N ALA A 51 -9.00 -4.00 -1.46
CA ALA A 51 -9.87 -3.03 -0.80
C ALA A 51 -10.77 -3.64 0.28
N ASP A 52 -11.40 -4.79 0.02
CA ASP A 52 -12.28 -5.47 0.99
C ASP A 52 -11.50 -5.96 2.21
N ALA A 53 -10.38 -6.65 1.98
CA ALA A 53 -9.53 -7.13 3.06
C ALA A 53 -8.94 -5.98 3.89
N SER A 54 -8.55 -4.88 3.22
CA SER A 54 -8.07 -3.66 3.87
C SER A 54 -9.11 -3.08 4.84
N ARG A 55 -10.38 -2.99 4.41
CA ARG A 55 -11.49 -2.56 5.26
C ARG A 55 -11.75 -3.53 6.41
N GLU A 56 -11.76 -4.83 6.14
CA GLU A 56 -11.98 -5.85 7.17
C GLU A 56 -10.88 -5.83 8.24
N PHE A 57 -9.61 -5.71 7.84
CA PHE A 57 -8.48 -5.61 8.77
C PHE A 57 -8.50 -4.31 9.55
N SER A 58 -8.88 -3.18 8.93
CA SER A 58 -9.07 -1.91 9.63
C SER A 58 -10.11 -2.04 10.75
N ALA A 59 -11.26 -2.67 10.48
CA ALA A 59 -12.32 -2.87 11.47
C ALA A 59 -11.91 -3.78 12.65
N LYS A 60 -10.93 -4.66 12.44
CA LYS A 60 -10.38 -5.56 13.48
C LYS A 60 -9.18 -4.97 14.22
N ASP A 61 -8.57 -3.90 13.73
CA ASP A 61 -7.39 -3.29 14.34
C ASP A 61 -7.77 -2.50 15.60
N ARG A 62 -7.67 -3.18 16.76
CA ARG A 62 -7.94 -2.59 18.07
C ARG A 62 -6.80 -1.68 18.58
N SER A 63 -5.70 -1.60 17.84
CA SER A 63 -4.58 -0.70 18.12
C SER A 63 -4.61 0.54 17.22
N ALA A 64 -5.62 0.67 16.35
CA ALA A 64 -5.78 1.81 15.48
C ALA A 64 -6.26 3.02 16.30
N ILE A 65 -5.31 3.84 16.73
CA ILE A 65 -5.58 5.20 17.20
C ILE A 65 -5.77 6.13 15.98
N TYR A 66 -5.37 5.69 14.77
CA TYR A 66 -5.38 6.49 13.55
C TYR A 66 -5.67 5.62 12.29
N GLY A 67 -6.76 5.96 11.60
CA GLY A 67 -7.06 5.72 10.18
C GLY A 67 -7.07 4.28 9.64
N GLY A 68 -6.67 4.12 8.37
CA GLY A 68 -6.86 2.90 7.57
C GLY A 68 -5.69 1.92 7.58
N PHE A 69 -6.02 0.64 7.44
CA PHE A 69 -5.11 -0.46 7.12
C PHE A 69 -5.15 -0.71 5.61
N HIS A 70 -3.99 -0.77 4.96
CA HIS A 70 -3.90 -1.01 3.52
C HIS A 70 -3.10 -2.26 3.21
N LEU A 71 -3.64 -3.08 2.32
CA LEU A 71 -2.98 -4.27 1.78
C LEU A 71 -2.84 -4.14 0.26
N TYR A 72 -1.61 -4.29 -0.21
CA TYR A 72 -1.29 -4.48 -1.63
C TYR A 72 -0.64 -5.85 -1.84
N VAL A 73 -0.99 -6.50 -2.94
CA VAL A 73 -0.46 -7.82 -3.33
C VAL A 73 0.24 -7.69 -4.68
N LYS A 74 1.47 -8.19 -4.79
CA LYS A 74 2.25 -8.12 -6.04
C LYS A 74 1.56 -8.97 -7.11
N SER A 75 1.19 -8.35 -8.21
CA SER A 75 0.53 -9.02 -9.33
C SER A 75 1.51 -9.89 -10.11
N ALA A 76 1.00 -10.94 -10.75
CA ALA A 76 1.75 -11.61 -11.81
C ALA A 76 1.86 -10.66 -13.01
N ALA A 77 3.01 -10.68 -13.69
CA ALA A 77 3.22 -9.93 -14.94
C ALA A 77 2.28 -10.41 -16.05
#